data_AF-A0A8C5FMY7-F1
#
_entry.id   AF-A0A8C5FMY7-F1
#
_cell.length_a   1.000
_cell.length_b   1.000
_cell.length_c   1.000
_cell.angle_alpha   90.00
_cell.angle_beta   90.00
_cell.angle_gamma   90.00
#
_symmetry.space_group_name_H-M   'P 1'
#
loop_
_entity.id
_entity.type
_entity.pdbx_description
1 polymer ?
#
loop_
_entity_poly.entity_id
_entity_poly.type
_entity_poly.pdbx_seq_one_letter_code
_entity_poly.pdbx_strand_id
1 'polypeptide(L)'
;MRLPTSRQQCAMMEGDGGQKTEHAPPLRNPFVHLLRFTPLEKAKIALMTVTIFPIRLIIVAFMMLLAWPFAFLASMGRSEAVVEPQCLWRRVVDLLLKVIMRLMWFAGGFHWVKVKGRKALPAEAPILTLAPHSSYFDAIPVTMTMASIVMKAESKDIPLWGTLIKFIRPVFVSRSDPDSRRKTVEEIKRRACSGGEWPQIMIFPEGTCTNRSCLITFKPGAFIPAVPVQPVVIRYPNRMVSSRLCYHTQTWFEILWLTLCQLHNEFEIEYLPIYTPSEEEKGNPALFANNVRRIMAKALRVPTTDYSFDDCQLAMAEGQLRLPVDTCLLEFAKLVRRLGLKTKSTEQVLQDYGHRARKLEGQKLSLEDFALYLDMPVSDMLRETFALFSEHEDNTMDIREYVIALSVACRPAKTLETLKLAFMAEQDGAITEAELAVILKTALGVAELSVSRLFVALDPTDTGKITFDTFRRFMDQQPDFAEDYLYADNETSLFSTASRLATAPLKMANGICPKFSPKDHSSDYTAGLLKKHN
;
A
#
# COMPACT_ATOMS: atom_id res chain seq x y z
N MET A 1 -21.80 -8.12 5.13
CA MET A 1 -20.50 -8.45 5.78
C MET A 1 -20.50 -8.14 7.28
N ARG A 2 -20.10 -9.10 8.10
CA ARG A 2 -20.06 -9.03 9.57
C ARG A 2 -18.65 -9.34 10.08
N LEU A 3 -18.15 -8.56 11.03
CA LEU A 3 -16.86 -8.85 11.66
C LEU A 3 -17.00 -10.11 12.53
N PRO A 4 -16.05 -11.05 12.50
CA PRO A 4 -16.10 -12.21 13.37
C PRO A 4 -16.06 -11.77 14.84
N THR A 5 -17.20 -11.84 15.52
CA THR A 5 -17.33 -11.74 16.98
C THR A 5 -16.63 -12.90 17.70
N SER A 6 -16.19 -13.93 16.97
CA SER A 6 -15.56 -15.14 17.53
C SER A 6 -14.24 -14.90 18.25
N ARG A 7 -13.56 -13.75 18.06
CA ARG A 7 -12.42 -13.35 18.91
C ARG A 7 -12.83 -12.64 20.21
N GLN A 8 -14.06 -12.15 20.32
CA GLN A 8 -14.62 -11.58 21.55
C GLN A 8 -15.44 -12.59 22.36
N GLN A 9 -16.12 -13.54 21.71
CA GLN A 9 -17.02 -14.47 22.40
C GLN A 9 -16.33 -15.69 23.03
N CYS A 10 -15.11 -16.05 22.63
CA CYS A 10 -14.28 -16.98 23.43
C CYS A 10 -13.88 -16.40 24.80
N ALA A 11 -14.09 -15.10 25.06
CA ALA A 11 -13.77 -14.48 26.34
C ALA A 11 -14.90 -14.62 27.41
N MET A 12 -16.06 -15.16 27.06
CA MET A 12 -17.24 -15.21 27.96
C MET A 12 -17.68 -16.63 28.34
N MET A 13 -16.99 -17.68 27.87
CA MET A 13 -17.29 -19.09 28.20
C MET A 13 -16.01 -19.91 28.48
N GLU A 14 -15.07 -19.37 29.26
CA GLU A 14 -14.09 -20.20 29.99
C GLU A 14 -14.00 -19.67 31.42
N GLY A 15 -15.01 -20.06 32.21
CA GLY A 15 -14.93 -20.01 33.65
C GLY A 15 -14.21 -21.26 34.15
N ASP A 16 -13.08 -21.02 34.80
CA ASP A 16 -12.34 -21.90 35.72
C ASP A 16 -11.23 -22.79 35.11
N GLY A 17 -10.00 -22.65 35.65
CA GLY A 17 -8.93 -23.64 35.48
C GLY A 17 -7.73 -23.31 34.57
N GLY A 18 -6.99 -22.25 34.86
CA GLY A 18 -5.51 -22.18 34.73
C GLY A 18 -4.78 -22.65 33.46
N GLN A 19 -4.54 -21.73 32.51
CA GLN A 19 -3.25 -21.53 31.84
C GLN A 19 -3.28 -20.19 31.07
N LYS A 20 -2.42 -19.24 31.45
CA LYS A 20 -2.30 -17.95 30.75
C LYS A 20 -1.62 -18.14 29.40
N THR A 21 -2.39 -18.46 28.36
CA THR A 21 -1.95 -18.26 26.98
C THR A 21 -1.94 -16.77 26.68
N GLU A 22 -0.74 -16.24 26.49
CA GLU A 22 -0.47 -14.85 26.10
C GLU A 22 -1.04 -14.62 24.68
N HIS A 23 -2.30 -14.20 24.57
CA HIS A 23 -2.92 -13.92 23.28
C HIS A 23 -2.30 -12.66 22.67
N ALA A 24 -1.84 -12.78 21.41
CA ALA A 24 -1.34 -11.66 20.62
C ALA A 24 -2.42 -10.57 20.49
N PRO A 25 -2.08 -9.28 20.64
CA PRO A 25 -3.04 -8.19 20.54
C PRO A 25 -3.73 -8.18 19.16
N PRO A 26 -4.95 -7.62 19.05
CA PRO A 26 -5.62 -7.49 17.77
C PRO A 26 -4.69 -6.77 16.79
N LEU A 27 -4.43 -7.39 15.63
CA LEU A 27 -3.53 -6.83 14.63
C LEU A 27 -4.03 -5.44 14.23
N ARG A 28 -3.32 -4.40 14.68
CA ARG A 28 -3.56 -3.02 14.24
C ARG A 28 -3.25 -2.93 12.75
N ASN A 29 -4.11 -2.23 12.02
CA ASN A 29 -3.92 -1.95 10.60
C ASN A 29 -2.49 -1.40 10.35
N PRO A 30 -1.64 -2.07 9.55
CA PRO A 30 -0.26 -1.63 9.34
C PRO A 30 -0.13 -0.41 8.43
N PHE A 31 -1.23 0.02 7.80
CA PHE A 31 -1.25 1.10 6.82
C PHE A 31 -1.74 2.43 7.38
N VAL A 32 -2.23 2.44 8.62
CA VAL A 32 -2.74 3.66 9.28
C VAL A 32 -1.93 3.98 10.52
N HIS A 33 -1.68 5.27 10.70
CA HIS A 33 -1.05 5.80 11.90
C HIS A 33 -1.56 7.21 12.23
N LEU A 34 -2.40 7.32 13.25
CA LEU A 34 -2.86 8.61 13.74
C LEU A 34 -1.85 9.23 14.71
N LEU A 35 -1.33 10.39 14.36
CA LEU A 35 -0.49 11.21 15.24
C LEU A 35 -1.36 11.98 16.23
N ARG A 36 -1.27 11.62 17.51
CA ARG A 36 -1.90 12.37 18.60
C ARG A 36 -0.82 13.16 19.33
N PHE A 37 -0.83 14.48 19.15
CA PHE A 37 0.07 15.39 19.86
C PHE A 37 -0.60 15.93 21.12
N THR A 38 0.13 15.90 22.23
CA THR A 38 -0.22 16.61 23.44
C THR A 38 -0.15 18.13 23.22
N PRO A 39 -0.85 18.96 24.01
CA PRO A 39 -0.78 20.42 23.91
C PRO A 39 0.66 20.95 24.03
N LEU A 40 1.48 20.33 24.87
CA LEU A 40 2.89 20.68 25.03
C LEU A 40 3.71 20.39 23.77
N GLU A 41 3.48 19.24 23.12
CA GLU A 41 4.12 18.90 21.86
C GLU A 41 3.70 19.87 20.74
N LYS A 42 2.42 20.26 20.69
CA LYS A 42 1.93 21.28 19.75
C LYS A 42 2.62 22.63 19.98
N ALA A 43 2.72 23.09 21.23
CA ALA A 43 3.41 24.33 21.58
C ALA A 43 4.90 24.27 21.20
N LYS A 44 5.57 23.14 21.46
CA LYS A 44 6.96 22.91 21.05
C LYS A 44 7.11 22.94 19.53
N ILE A 45 6.25 22.26 18.79
CA ILE A 45 6.26 22.27 17.32
C ILE A 45 6.05 23.68 16.79
N ALA A 46 5.10 24.45 17.35
CA ALA A 46 4.85 25.83 16.96
C ALA A 46 6.10 26.71 17.16
N LEU A 47 6.77 26.61 18.32
CA LEU A 47 8.02 27.32 18.59
C LEU A 47 9.14 26.93 17.61
N MET A 48 9.32 25.62 17.36
CA MET A 48 10.37 25.11 16.47
C MET A 48 10.12 25.46 15.01
N THR A 49 8.85 25.63 14.62
CA THR A 49 8.44 26.05 13.28
C THR A 49 8.89 27.47 12.95
N VAL A 50 8.91 28.37 13.94
CA VAL A 50 9.35 29.76 13.75
C VAL A 50 10.87 29.89 13.87
N THR A 51 11.51 29.05 14.68
CA THR A 51 12.93 29.20 15.05
C THR A 51 13.85 28.30 14.22
N ILE A 52 13.80 26.98 14.43
CA ILE A 52 14.76 26.02 13.89
C ILE A 52 14.41 25.60 12.46
N PHE A 53 13.12 25.39 12.18
CA PHE A 53 12.64 24.90 10.90
C PHE A 53 13.12 25.71 9.69
N PRO A 54 12.95 27.05 9.60
CA PRO A 54 13.34 27.80 8.41
C PRO A 54 14.85 27.73 8.16
N ILE A 55 15.65 27.81 9.23
CA ILE A 55 17.12 27.72 9.15
C ILE A 55 17.52 26.36 8.58
N ARG A 56 16.97 25.27 9.11
CA ARG A 56 17.27 23.92 8.64
C ARG A 56 16.80 23.67 7.22
N LEU A 57 15.61 24.17 6.85
CA LEU A 57 15.08 24.04 5.51
C LEU A 57 16.00 24.71 4.48
N ILE A 58 16.48 25.92 4.78
CA ILE A 58 17.44 26.65 3.93
C ILE A 58 18.75 25.86 3.79
N ILE A 59 19.30 25.36 4.90
CA ILE A 59 20.55 24.59 4.86
C ILE A 59 20.37 23.30 4.05
N VAL A 60 19.28 22.55 4.26
CA VAL A 60 18.98 21.32 3.52
C VAL A 60 18.82 21.62 2.02
N ALA A 61 18.06 22.67 1.66
CA ALA A 61 17.87 23.08 0.27
C ALA A 61 19.20 23.50 -0.38
N PHE A 62 20.04 24.25 0.33
CA PHE A 62 21.37 24.65 -0.14
C PHE A 62 22.28 23.44 -0.37
N MET A 63 22.33 22.49 0.58
CA MET A 63 23.15 21.28 0.43
C MET A 63 22.67 20.40 -0.73
N MET A 64 21.37 20.33 -0.97
CA MET A 64 20.79 19.67 -2.14
C MET A 64 21.22 20.32 -3.46
N LEU A 65 21.15 21.65 -3.55
CA LEU A 65 21.60 22.40 -4.72
C LEU A 65 23.11 22.24 -4.94
N LEU A 66 23.88 22.20 -3.86
CA LEU A 66 25.33 21.96 -3.91
C LEU A 66 25.67 20.55 -4.40
N ALA A 67 24.91 19.53 -4.01
CA ALA A 67 25.13 18.14 -4.44
C ALA A 67 24.83 17.92 -5.93
N TRP A 68 23.87 18.68 -6.48
CA TRP A 68 23.40 18.53 -7.86
C TRP A 68 24.51 18.60 -8.94
N PRO A 69 25.39 19.62 -8.99
CA PRO A 69 26.44 19.69 -10.03
C PRO A 69 27.42 18.53 -9.95
N PHE A 70 27.78 18.08 -8.73
CA PHE A 70 28.66 16.91 -8.55
C PHE A 70 28.01 15.62 -9.05
N ALA A 71 26.73 15.41 -8.73
CA ALA A 71 25.98 14.26 -9.21
C ALA A 71 25.78 14.29 -10.73
N PHE A 72 25.53 15.47 -11.30
CA PHE A 72 25.43 15.68 -12.75
C PHE A 72 26.75 15.33 -13.45
N LEU A 73 27.85 15.91 -12.99
CA LEU A 73 29.18 15.68 -13.56
C LEU A 73 29.61 14.22 -13.45
N ALA A 74 29.32 13.55 -12.34
CA ALA A 74 29.66 12.15 -12.16
C ALA A 74 28.72 11.18 -12.91
N SER A 75 27.53 11.66 -13.30
CA SER A 75 26.60 10.92 -14.18
C SER A 75 26.95 11.08 -15.66
N MET A 76 27.64 12.15 -16.05
CA MET A 76 28.08 12.36 -17.43
C MET A 76 29.05 11.26 -17.87
N GLY A 77 28.72 10.64 -19.00
CA GLY A 77 29.50 9.56 -19.58
C GLY A 77 29.50 8.28 -18.75
N ARG A 78 28.42 7.97 -18.01
CA ARG A 78 28.15 6.64 -17.47
C ARG A 78 27.18 5.90 -18.39
N SER A 79 27.56 4.72 -18.86
CA SER A 79 26.63 3.77 -19.48
C SER A 79 25.62 3.24 -18.45
N GLU A 80 24.35 3.10 -18.85
CA GLU A 80 23.31 2.43 -18.07
C GLU A 80 23.47 0.90 -18.08
N ALA A 81 24.16 0.35 -19.09
CA ALA A 81 24.25 -1.09 -19.31
C ALA A 81 25.51 -1.74 -18.69
N VAL A 82 26.57 -0.96 -18.45
CA VAL A 82 27.90 -1.46 -18.05
C VAL A 82 28.46 -0.65 -16.87
N VAL A 83 29.08 -1.34 -15.91
CA VAL A 83 29.84 -0.67 -14.85
C VAL A 83 31.22 -0.30 -15.37
N GLU A 84 31.41 0.98 -15.67
CA GLU A 84 32.73 1.51 -15.96
C GLU A 84 33.65 1.44 -14.73
N PRO A 85 34.94 1.15 -14.91
CA PRO A 85 35.92 1.18 -13.82
C PRO A 85 35.94 2.56 -13.19
N GLN A 86 35.91 2.60 -11.85
CA GLN A 86 35.90 3.87 -11.12
C GLN A 86 37.26 4.57 -11.22
N CYS A 87 37.35 5.59 -12.08
CA CYS A 87 38.48 6.52 -12.12
C CYS A 87 38.64 7.27 -10.78
N LEU A 88 39.87 7.67 -10.45
CA LEU A 88 40.18 8.35 -9.19
C LEU A 88 39.33 9.61 -8.95
N TRP A 89 39.09 10.42 -9.98
CA TRP A 89 38.23 11.61 -9.86
C TRP A 89 36.78 11.27 -9.49
N ARG A 90 36.22 10.15 -10.00
CA ARG A 90 34.87 9.70 -9.66
C ARG A 90 34.79 9.25 -8.20
N ARG A 91 35.83 8.59 -7.68
CA ARG A 91 35.90 8.25 -6.24
C ARG A 91 35.92 9.49 -5.35
N VAL A 92 36.63 10.54 -5.78
CA VAL A 92 36.65 11.83 -5.07
C VAL A 92 35.26 12.46 -5.08
N VAL A 93 34.57 12.48 -6.23
CA VAL A 93 33.20 13.00 -6.31
C VAL A 93 32.23 12.18 -5.46
N ASP A 94 32.33 10.84 -5.47
CA ASP A 94 31.53 9.96 -4.62
C ASP A 94 31.74 10.27 -3.13
N LEU A 95 32.99 10.53 -2.71
CA LEU A 95 33.32 10.92 -1.34
C LEU A 95 32.74 12.30 -0.99
N LEU A 96 32.90 13.29 -1.86
CA LEU A 96 32.34 14.64 -1.67
C LEU A 96 30.81 14.59 -1.54
N LEU A 97 30.15 13.83 -2.41
CA LEU A 97 28.70 13.61 -2.34
C LEU A 97 28.30 12.96 -1.01
N LYS A 98 29.02 11.93 -0.54
CA LYS A 98 28.76 11.32 0.78
C LYS A 98 28.88 12.34 1.92
N VAL A 99 29.89 13.21 1.86
CA VAL A 99 30.09 14.27 2.87
C VAL A 99 28.94 15.29 2.81
N ILE A 100 28.59 15.79 1.62
CA ILE A 100 27.48 16.74 1.44
C ILE A 100 26.16 16.14 1.95
N MET A 101 25.85 14.88 1.57
CA MET A 101 24.64 14.20 2.04
C MET A 101 24.67 13.98 3.56
N ARG A 102 25.83 13.65 4.15
CA ARG A 102 25.96 13.50 5.60
C ARG A 102 25.72 14.82 6.34
N LEU A 103 26.23 15.94 5.81
CA LEU A 103 26.00 17.29 6.33
C LEU A 103 24.52 17.70 6.20
N MET A 104 23.89 17.37 5.08
CA MET A 104 22.45 17.58 4.87
C MET A 104 21.62 16.83 5.93
N TRP A 105 21.92 15.55 6.18
CA TRP A 105 21.23 14.77 7.20
C TRP A 105 21.48 15.31 8.62
N PHE A 106 22.72 15.75 8.90
CA PHE A 106 23.06 16.39 10.16
C PHE A 106 22.24 17.67 10.38
N ALA A 107 22.17 18.54 9.36
CA ALA A 107 21.33 19.74 9.39
C ALA A 107 19.84 19.41 9.54
N GLY A 108 19.37 18.30 8.96
CA GLY A 108 18.02 17.75 9.16
C GLY A 108 17.74 17.16 10.54
N GLY A 109 18.69 17.25 11.48
CA GLY A 109 18.55 16.79 12.87
C GLY A 109 19.02 15.34 13.11
N PHE A 110 19.42 14.61 12.07
CA PHE A 110 19.98 13.25 12.18
C PHE A 110 21.46 13.32 12.58
N HIS A 111 21.70 13.79 13.80
CA HIS A 111 23.06 13.98 14.31
C HIS A 111 23.78 12.64 14.51
N TRP A 112 23.05 11.60 14.93
CA TRP A 112 23.60 10.30 15.29
C TRP A 112 22.90 9.19 14.52
N VAL A 113 23.64 8.54 13.63
CA VAL A 113 23.21 7.32 12.93
C VAL A 113 23.95 6.15 13.55
N LYS A 114 23.27 5.37 14.39
CA LYS A 114 23.85 4.20 15.05
C LYS A 114 23.92 3.06 14.04
N VAL A 115 25.11 2.52 13.78
CA VAL A 115 25.29 1.38 12.88
C VAL A 115 25.72 0.17 13.71
N LYS A 116 24.94 -0.92 13.61
CA LYS A 116 25.20 -2.21 14.24
C LYS A 116 25.47 -3.27 13.17
N GLY A 117 26.33 -4.22 13.50
CA GLY A 117 26.74 -5.28 12.58
C GLY A 117 27.69 -4.79 11.49
N ARG A 118 28.06 -5.71 10.58
CA ARG A 118 28.98 -5.45 9.48
C ARG A 118 28.24 -5.52 8.16
N LYS A 119 28.37 -4.48 7.34
CA LYS A 119 27.89 -4.48 5.96
C LYS A 119 28.70 -5.49 5.14
N ALA A 120 28.02 -6.40 4.44
CA ALA A 120 28.59 -7.37 3.52
C ALA A 120 29.16 -6.69 2.26
N LEU A 121 30.18 -7.29 1.67
CA LEU A 121 30.70 -6.84 0.38
C LEU A 121 29.72 -7.18 -0.76
N PRO A 122 29.72 -6.43 -1.88
CA PRO A 122 28.88 -6.75 -3.03
C PRO A 122 29.04 -8.17 -3.57
N ALA A 123 30.24 -8.74 -3.47
CA ALA A 123 30.52 -10.11 -3.88
C ALA A 123 29.96 -11.18 -2.92
N GLU A 124 29.78 -10.85 -1.64
CA GLU A 124 29.25 -11.77 -0.63
C GLU A 124 27.71 -11.75 -0.59
N ALA A 125 27.11 -10.56 -0.71
CA ALA A 125 25.68 -10.35 -0.74
C ALA A 125 25.35 -9.19 -1.68
N PRO A 126 24.99 -9.44 -2.95
CA PRO A 126 24.70 -8.38 -3.92
C PRO A 126 23.41 -7.61 -3.62
N ILE A 127 22.50 -8.16 -2.80
CA ILE A 127 21.22 -7.56 -2.46
C ILE A 127 21.13 -7.31 -0.95
N LEU A 128 20.74 -6.08 -0.58
CA LEU A 128 20.44 -5.68 0.78
C LEU A 128 18.91 -5.55 0.92
N THR A 129 18.28 -6.35 1.77
CA THR A 129 16.82 -6.29 1.99
C THR A 129 16.53 -5.46 3.24
N LEU A 130 15.90 -4.30 3.08
CA LEU A 130 15.64 -3.36 4.17
C LEU A 130 14.20 -3.46 4.69
N ALA A 131 14.01 -3.39 6.01
CA ALA A 131 12.68 -3.30 6.63
C ALA A 131 12.76 -2.69 8.06
N PRO A 132 11.69 -2.08 8.58
CA PRO A 132 10.43 -1.78 7.91
C PRO A 132 10.56 -0.58 6.96
N HIS A 133 9.93 -0.63 5.79
CA HIS A 133 9.77 0.55 4.93
C HIS A 133 8.73 1.46 5.54
N SER A 134 9.11 2.66 5.97
CA SER A 134 8.19 3.54 6.69
C SER A 134 8.31 5.00 6.28
N SER A 135 9.41 5.43 5.68
CA SER A 135 9.67 6.85 5.49
C SER A 135 10.55 7.17 4.29
N TYR A 136 10.49 8.39 3.79
CA TYR A 136 11.51 8.92 2.86
C TYR A 136 12.91 8.96 3.50
N PHE A 137 13.00 9.04 4.83
CA PHE A 137 14.27 8.95 5.56
C PHE A 137 14.92 7.55 5.49
N ASP A 138 14.20 6.55 4.98
CA ASP A 138 14.76 5.24 4.64
C ASP A 138 15.85 5.35 3.52
N ALA A 139 15.99 6.53 2.90
CA ALA A 139 17.09 6.87 2.00
C ALA A 139 18.43 7.15 2.71
N ILE A 140 18.48 7.31 4.04
CA ILE A 140 19.74 7.54 4.78
C ILE A 140 20.76 6.43 4.51
N PRO A 141 20.44 5.11 4.70
CA PRO A 141 21.35 4.01 4.33
C PRO A 141 21.83 4.06 2.87
N VAL A 142 20.96 4.48 1.94
CA VAL A 142 21.27 4.59 0.51
C VAL A 142 22.36 5.63 0.30
N THR A 143 22.20 6.83 0.85
CA THR A 143 23.17 7.92 0.70
C THR A 143 24.52 7.63 1.41
N MET A 144 24.51 6.83 2.48
CA MET A 144 25.74 6.42 3.16
C MET A 144 26.53 5.38 2.35
N THR A 145 25.84 4.49 1.65
CA THR A 145 26.46 3.36 0.96
C THR A 145 26.64 3.57 -0.54
N MET A 146 25.94 4.54 -1.13
CA MET A 146 25.78 4.73 -2.58
C MET A 146 25.30 3.46 -3.28
N ALA A 147 24.43 2.69 -2.61
CA ALA A 147 23.80 1.51 -3.16
C ALA A 147 22.77 1.88 -4.25
N SER A 148 22.59 0.99 -5.21
CA SER A 148 21.48 1.07 -6.17
C SER A 148 20.16 0.80 -5.44
N ILE A 149 19.06 1.41 -5.87
CA ILE A 149 17.73 1.19 -5.30
C ILE A 149 16.71 0.86 -6.36
N VAL A 150 15.67 0.11 -5.96
CA VAL A 150 14.48 -0.09 -6.80
C VAL A 150 13.49 1.03 -6.49
N MET A 151 13.08 1.80 -7.50
CA MET A 151 12.19 2.95 -7.30
C MET A 151 11.12 3.08 -8.39
N LYS A 152 10.07 3.86 -8.09
CA LYS A 152 9.01 4.18 -9.05
C LYS A 152 9.59 4.94 -10.24
N ALA A 153 9.16 4.61 -11.46
CA ALA A 153 9.67 5.23 -12.68
C ALA A 153 9.50 6.76 -12.70
N GLU A 154 8.41 7.26 -12.11
CA GLU A 154 8.05 8.68 -12.05
C GLU A 154 8.99 9.49 -11.15
N SER A 155 9.75 8.85 -10.25
CA SER A 155 10.71 9.54 -9.39
C SER A 155 11.88 10.17 -10.17
N LYS A 156 12.12 9.74 -11.41
CA LYS A 156 13.18 10.29 -12.26
C LYS A 156 12.88 11.71 -12.77
N ASP A 157 11.61 12.10 -12.79
CA ASP A 157 11.13 13.34 -13.41
C ASP A 157 11.09 14.51 -12.42
N ILE A 158 11.43 14.27 -11.15
CA ILE A 158 11.50 15.31 -10.13
C ILE A 158 12.71 16.23 -10.42
N PRO A 159 12.51 17.55 -10.59
CA PRO A 159 13.61 18.49 -10.83
C PRO A 159 14.65 18.42 -9.71
N LEU A 160 15.95 18.49 -10.07
CA LEU A 160 17.12 18.36 -9.19
C LEU A 160 17.31 16.96 -8.56
N TRP A 161 16.27 16.39 -7.97
CA TRP A 161 16.28 15.05 -7.37
C TRP A 161 16.53 13.95 -8.39
N GLY A 162 15.97 14.07 -9.60
CA GLY A 162 16.12 13.08 -10.66
C GLY A 162 17.59 12.83 -11.05
N THR A 163 18.45 13.85 -10.98
CA THR A 163 19.88 13.70 -11.28
C THR A 163 20.63 12.96 -10.18
N LEU A 164 20.37 13.30 -8.91
CA LEU A 164 20.91 12.58 -7.75
C LEU A 164 20.47 11.12 -7.72
N ILE A 165 19.22 10.89 -8.10
CA ILE A 165 18.63 9.56 -8.28
C ILE A 165 19.36 8.80 -9.39
N LYS A 166 19.52 9.37 -10.58
CA LYS A 166 20.21 8.69 -11.71
C LYS A 166 21.66 8.34 -11.36
N PHE A 167 22.33 9.16 -10.56
CA PHE A 167 23.71 8.95 -10.13
C PHE A 167 23.93 7.61 -9.40
N ILE A 168 22.97 7.18 -8.56
CA ILE A 168 23.04 5.88 -7.85
C ILE A 168 22.58 4.68 -8.71
N ARG A 169 22.36 4.87 -10.01
CA ARG A 169 21.94 3.83 -10.98
C ARG A 169 20.76 2.98 -10.49
N PRO A 170 19.59 3.56 -10.25
CA PRO A 170 18.45 2.83 -9.74
C PRO A 170 17.90 1.85 -10.78
N VAL A 171 17.16 0.85 -10.31
CA VAL A 171 16.31 0.02 -11.17
C VAL A 171 14.90 0.61 -11.09
N PHE A 172 14.41 1.16 -12.19
CA PHE A 172 13.07 1.74 -12.25
C PHE A 172 12.01 0.66 -12.45
N VAL A 173 10.91 0.77 -11.70
CA VAL A 173 9.74 -0.09 -11.84
C VAL A 173 8.48 0.74 -12.05
N SER A 174 7.72 0.42 -13.09
CA SER A 174 6.33 0.85 -13.22
C SER A 174 5.44 -0.20 -12.58
N ARG A 175 4.59 0.25 -11.63
CA ARG A 175 3.69 -0.66 -10.91
C ARG A 175 2.44 -1.01 -11.72
N SER A 176 2.04 -0.16 -12.65
CA SER A 176 0.87 -0.35 -13.52
C SER A 176 1.15 -1.29 -14.70
N ASP A 177 2.42 -1.43 -15.10
CA ASP A 177 2.82 -2.22 -16.26
C ASP A 177 3.44 -3.59 -15.84
N PRO A 178 2.77 -4.73 -16.12
CA PRO A 178 3.32 -6.06 -15.85
C PRO A 178 4.67 -6.32 -16.52
N ASP A 179 4.89 -5.81 -17.74
CA ASP A 179 6.15 -6.01 -18.46
C ASP A 179 7.29 -5.22 -17.81
N SER A 180 7.02 -4.02 -17.31
CA SER A 180 7.99 -3.26 -16.53
C SER A 180 8.43 -4.01 -15.27
N ARG A 181 7.52 -4.70 -14.57
CA ARG A 181 7.87 -5.53 -13.40
C ARG A 181 8.77 -6.70 -13.78
N ARG A 182 8.50 -7.37 -14.91
CA ARG A 182 9.34 -8.44 -15.43
C ARG A 182 10.75 -7.95 -15.78
N LYS A 183 10.85 -6.85 -16.53
CA LYS A 183 12.13 -6.19 -16.86
C LYS A 183 12.92 -5.78 -15.63
N THR A 184 12.22 -5.29 -14.59
CA THR A 184 12.84 -4.95 -13.29
C THR A 184 13.51 -6.17 -12.66
N VAL A 185 12.82 -7.31 -12.62
CA VAL A 185 13.35 -8.56 -12.07
C VAL A 185 14.52 -9.08 -12.89
N GLU A 186 14.42 -9.04 -14.22
CA GLU A 186 15.52 -9.41 -15.12
C GLU A 186 16.77 -8.55 -14.88
N GLU A 187 16.60 -7.24 -14.69
CA GLU A 187 17.70 -6.32 -14.42
C GLU A 187 18.31 -6.53 -13.01
N ILE A 188 17.48 -6.77 -12.00
CA ILE A 188 17.96 -7.15 -10.65
C ILE A 188 18.79 -8.43 -10.76
N LYS A 189 18.29 -9.45 -11.47
CA LYS A 189 19.00 -10.72 -11.65
C LYS A 189 20.33 -10.52 -12.37
N ARG A 190 20.34 -9.74 -13.46
CA ARG A 190 21.57 -9.44 -14.22
C ARG A 190 22.65 -8.79 -13.36
N ARG A 191 22.27 -7.78 -12.56
CA ARG A 191 23.21 -7.06 -11.67
C ARG A 191 23.64 -7.90 -10.48
N ALA A 192 22.71 -8.64 -9.87
CA ALA A 192 23.02 -9.43 -8.68
C ALA A 192 23.92 -10.63 -9.00
N CYS A 193 23.82 -11.19 -10.22
CA CYS A 193 24.65 -12.31 -10.66
C CYS A 193 25.99 -11.88 -11.28
N SER A 194 26.38 -10.61 -11.22
CA SER A 194 27.60 -10.10 -11.85
C SER A 194 28.88 -10.30 -11.01
N GLY A 195 28.87 -11.16 -9.99
CA GLY A 195 30.04 -11.40 -9.12
C GLY A 195 30.54 -10.17 -8.33
N GLY A 196 29.68 -9.18 -8.07
CA GLY A 196 30.04 -7.97 -7.32
C GLY A 196 30.60 -6.80 -8.14
N GLU A 197 30.60 -6.90 -9.48
CA GLU A 197 30.93 -5.76 -10.36
C GLU A 197 29.94 -4.59 -10.20
N TRP A 198 28.65 -4.89 -9.97
CA TRP A 198 27.64 -3.87 -9.74
C TRP A 198 27.56 -3.45 -8.27
N PRO A 199 27.20 -2.17 -8.00
CA PRO A 199 26.84 -1.74 -6.65
C PRO A 199 25.71 -2.60 -6.09
N GLN A 200 25.76 -2.88 -4.79
CA GLN A 200 24.69 -3.60 -4.10
C GLN A 200 23.33 -2.93 -4.34
N ILE A 201 22.29 -3.76 -4.45
CA ILE A 201 20.93 -3.31 -4.67
C ILE A 201 20.19 -3.33 -3.33
N MET A 202 19.78 -2.17 -2.83
CA MET A 202 18.91 -2.03 -1.68
C MET A 202 17.44 -2.14 -2.13
N ILE A 203 16.72 -3.08 -1.54
CA ILE A 203 15.31 -3.33 -1.85
C ILE A 203 14.50 -3.36 -0.55
N PHE A 204 13.38 -2.65 -0.52
CA PHE A 204 12.36 -2.82 0.51
C PHE A 204 11.33 -3.85 0.02
N PRO A 205 11.42 -5.12 0.46
CA PRO A 205 10.59 -6.19 -0.08
C PRO A 205 9.10 -6.04 0.28
N GLU A 206 8.73 -5.20 1.26
CA GLU A 206 7.34 -4.79 1.50
C GLU A 206 6.69 -4.16 0.26
N GLY A 207 7.47 -3.43 -0.54
CA GLY A 207 6.99 -2.75 -1.74
C GLY A 207 6.09 -1.54 -1.48
N THR A 208 5.90 -1.16 -0.21
CA THR A 208 5.11 -0.01 0.25
C THR A 208 5.54 0.41 1.65
N CYS A 209 5.18 1.62 2.06
CA CYS A 209 5.43 2.11 3.41
C CYS A 209 4.37 1.61 4.40
N THR A 210 4.79 1.25 5.62
CA THR A 210 3.95 0.75 6.71
C THR A 210 4.22 1.52 8.01
N ASN A 211 3.36 1.31 9.01
CA ASN A 211 3.44 1.97 10.31
C ASN A 211 4.44 1.31 11.28
N ARG A 212 5.23 0.32 10.82
CA ARG A 212 6.23 -0.43 11.62
C ARG A 212 5.67 -1.27 12.77
N SER A 213 4.34 -1.39 12.92
CA SER A 213 3.74 -2.22 13.97
C SER A 213 3.94 -3.72 13.72
N CYS A 214 4.08 -4.10 12.45
CA CYS A 214 4.36 -5.44 11.99
C CYS A 214 5.04 -5.41 10.62
N LEU A 215 5.63 -6.54 10.20
CA LEU A 215 6.11 -6.70 8.82
C LEU A 215 5.03 -7.37 7.96
N ILE A 216 4.64 -6.69 6.89
CA ILE A 216 3.72 -7.23 5.87
C ILE A 216 4.42 -8.28 5.00
N THR A 217 3.66 -8.92 4.12
CA THR A 217 4.17 -9.92 3.18
C THR A 217 5.21 -9.32 2.24
N PHE A 218 6.37 -9.96 2.17
CA PHE A 218 7.46 -9.58 1.28
C PHE A 218 7.18 -10.04 -0.15
N LYS A 219 7.36 -9.13 -1.11
CA LYS A 219 7.29 -9.45 -2.54
C LYS A 219 8.50 -10.31 -2.94
N PRO A 220 8.31 -11.34 -3.78
CA PRO A 220 9.38 -12.27 -4.15
C PRO A 220 10.44 -11.66 -5.06
N GLY A 221 10.21 -10.48 -5.66
CA GLY A 221 11.08 -9.89 -6.69
C GLY A 221 12.56 -9.78 -6.31
N ALA A 222 12.86 -9.45 -5.05
CA ALA A 222 14.23 -9.39 -4.53
C ALA A 222 14.91 -10.76 -4.39
N PHE A 223 14.12 -11.83 -4.33
CA PHE A 223 14.53 -13.18 -3.99
C PHE A 223 14.55 -14.12 -5.22
N ILE A 224 13.94 -13.72 -6.33
CA ILE A 224 13.97 -14.45 -7.63
C ILE A 224 15.40 -14.74 -8.13
N PRO A 225 16.40 -13.85 -7.96
CA PRO A 225 17.77 -14.15 -8.41
C PRO A 225 18.42 -15.34 -7.68
N ALA A 226 17.86 -15.79 -6.55
CA ALA A 226 18.36 -16.95 -5.78
C ALA A 226 19.83 -16.81 -5.31
N VAL A 227 20.26 -15.58 -5.06
CA VAL A 227 21.59 -15.21 -4.55
C VAL A 227 21.54 -14.90 -3.04
N PRO A 228 22.68 -14.90 -2.33
CA PRO A 228 22.71 -14.47 -0.94
C PRO A 228 22.22 -13.02 -0.78
N VAL A 229 21.42 -12.79 0.26
CA VAL A 229 20.95 -11.45 0.64
C VAL A 229 21.46 -11.08 2.02
N GLN A 230 21.67 -9.79 2.28
CA GLN A 230 21.89 -9.31 3.64
C GLN A 230 20.66 -8.58 4.14
N PRO A 231 19.96 -9.12 5.16
CA PRO A 231 18.86 -8.42 5.80
C PRO A 231 19.39 -7.22 6.61
N VAL A 232 18.74 -6.08 6.46
CA VAL A 232 19.08 -4.84 7.18
C VAL A 232 17.82 -4.30 7.84
N VAL A 233 17.87 -4.14 9.16
CA VAL A 233 16.73 -3.61 9.90
C VAL A 233 17.00 -2.16 10.30
N ILE A 234 16.00 -1.30 10.12
CA ILE A 234 16.08 0.13 10.45
C ILE A 234 15.14 0.47 11.61
N ARG A 235 15.59 1.33 12.52
CA ARG A 235 14.78 1.78 13.66
C ARG A 235 14.79 3.29 13.79
N TYR A 236 13.64 3.80 14.23
CA TYR A 236 13.40 5.20 14.57
C TYR A 236 13.03 5.27 16.06
N PRO A 237 14.02 5.35 16.98
CA PRO A 237 13.76 5.36 18.42
C PRO A 237 12.90 6.55 18.88
N ASN A 238 12.96 7.67 18.15
CA ASN A 238 12.22 8.87 18.52
C ASN A 238 10.72 8.72 18.28
N ARG A 239 9.95 8.87 19.36
CA ARG A 239 8.47 8.83 19.35
C ARG A 239 7.84 9.88 18.42
N MET A 240 8.47 11.06 18.33
CA MET A 240 8.00 12.18 17.50
C MET A 240 8.36 12.01 16.02
N VAL A 241 9.39 11.20 15.68
CA VAL A 241 9.67 10.78 14.29
C VAL A 241 8.72 9.63 13.97
N SER A 242 7.43 9.93 14.07
CA SER A 242 6.43 9.16 13.38
C SER A 242 6.38 9.61 11.93
N SER A 243 7.55 9.57 11.27
CA SER A 243 7.74 9.70 9.84
C SER A 243 7.18 8.48 9.12
N ARG A 244 5.98 8.04 9.52
CA ARG A 244 5.30 6.89 8.95
C ARG A 244 4.52 7.46 7.79
N LEU A 245 5.05 7.27 6.59
CA LEU A 245 4.31 7.49 5.35
C LEU A 245 3.26 6.37 5.24
N CYS A 246 2.31 6.41 6.15
CA CYS A 246 1.10 5.63 6.11
C CYS A 246 0.13 6.41 5.26
N TYR A 247 -0.34 5.80 4.19
CA TYR A 247 -1.31 6.43 3.31
C TYR A 247 -2.56 6.82 4.14
N HIS A 248 -3.13 7.99 3.85
CA HIS A 248 -4.14 8.75 4.63
C HIS A 248 -3.69 9.57 5.85
N THR A 249 -2.42 9.55 6.26
CA THR A 249 -2.05 10.20 7.53
C THR A 249 -1.40 11.56 7.37
N GLN A 250 -0.47 11.74 6.42
CA GLN A 250 0.31 12.98 6.27
C GLN A 250 0.83 13.19 4.85
N THR A 251 0.90 14.44 4.41
CA THR A 251 1.65 14.81 3.21
C THR A 251 3.16 14.65 3.44
N TRP A 252 3.95 14.47 2.37
CA TRP A 252 5.41 14.40 2.50
C TRP A 252 5.99 15.68 3.13
N PHE A 253 5.36 16.83 2.86
CA PHE A 253 5.71 18.12 3.45
C PHE A 253 5.51 18.13 4.96
N GLU A 254 4.42 17.58 5.48
CA GLU A 254 4.18 17.48 6.92
C GLU A 254 5.23 16.62 7.61
N ILE A 255 5.59 15.48 7.02
CA ILE A 255 6.64 14.60 7.55
C ILE A 255 7.98 15.33 7.59
N LEU A 256 8.33 16.04 6.51
CA LEU A 256 9.54 16.85 6.44
C LEU A 256 9.52 17.96 7.51
N TRP A 257 8.43 18.72 7.57
CA TRP A 257 8.24 19.81 8.54
C TRP A 257 8.39 19.33 9.97
N LEU A 258 7.65 18.29 10.36
CA LEU A 258 7.70 17.72 11.70
C LEU A 258 9.09 17.21 12.05
N THR A 259 9.80 16.59 11.09
CA THR A 259 11.16 16.08 11.32
C THR A 259 12.17 17.21 11.50
N LEU A 260 12.08 18.26 10.69
CA LEU A 260 12.95 19.43 10.78
C LEU A 260 12.70 20.25 12.06
N CYS A 261 11.47 20.24 12.58
CA CYS A 261 11.10 20.81 13.88
C CYS A 261 11.66 20.05 15.10
N GLN A 262 12.17 18.82 14.94
CA GLN A 262 12.74 18.10 16.07
C GLN A 262 14.17 18.51 16.33
N LEU A 263 14.50 18.85 17.58
CA LEU A 263 15.87 19.17 17.94
C LEU A 263 16.87 18.08 17.52
N HIS A 264 16.51 16.82 17.70
CA HIS A 264 17.35 15.68 17.35
C HIS A 264 16.49 14.51 16.85
N ASN A 265 16.96 13.83 15.80
CA ASN A 265 16.38 12.64 15.19
C ASN A 265 17.36 11.47 15.35
N GLU A 266 16.97 10.45 16.13
CA GLU A 266 17.72 9.19 16.23
C GLU A 266 17.38 8.26 15.07
N PHE A 267 18.41 7.65 14.50
CA PHE A 267 18.26 6.64 13.45
C PHE A 267 19.26 5.49 13.70
N GLU A 268 18.77 4.26 13.62
CA GLU A 268 19.59 3.06 13.81
C GLU A 268 19.49 2.14 12.59
N ILE A 269 20.64 1.65 12.14
CA ILE A 269 20.79 0.67 11.07
C ILE A 269 21.46 -0.56 11.69
N GLU A 270 20.86 -1.73 11.56
CA GLU A 270 21.45 -2.99 11.98
C GLU A 270 21.56 -3.95 10.79
N TYR A 271 22.80 -4.26 10.42
CA TYR A 271 23.13 -5.26 9.42
C TYR A 271 23.09 -6.65 10.07
N LEU A 272 22.14 -7.48 9.66
CA LEU A 272 22.04 -8.86 10.11
C LEU A 272 23.05 -9.75 9.35
N PRO A 273 23.31 -10.98 9.85
CA PRO A 273 24.14 -11.95 9.12
C PRO A 273 23.62 -12.21 7.71
N ILE A 274 24.54 -12.50 6.78
CA ILE A 274 24.21 -12.84 5.40
C ILE A 274 23.33 -14.09 5.40
N TYR A 275 22.23 -14.04 4.66
CA TYR A 275 21.32 -15.15 4.47
C TYR A 275 21.54 -15.76 3.09
N THR A 276 21.98 -17.01 3.06
CA THR A 276 22.17 -17.78 1.83
C THR A 276 20.98 -18.69 1.62
N PRO A 277 20.29 -18.65 0.47
CA PRO A 277 19.13 -19.49 0.24
C PRO A 277 19.51 -20.97 0.12
N SER A 278 18.70 -21.83 0.74
CA SER A 278 18.72 -23.29 0.54
C SER A 278 18.23 -23.69 -0.86
N GLU A 279 18.48 -24.93 -1.30
CA GLU A 279 18.03 -25.41 -2.62
C GLU A 279 16.51 -25.29 -2.80
N GLU A 280 15.73 -25.55 -1.75
CA GLU A 280 14.27 -25.37 -1.76
C GLU A 280 13.88 -23.90 -1.98
N GLU A 281 14.57 -22.97 -1.33
CA GLU A 281 14.34 -21.54 -1.45
C GLU A 281 14.77 -20.97 -2.81
N LYS A 282 15.81 -21.54 -3.42
CA LYS A 282 16.19 -21.22 -4.80
C LYS A 282 15.08 -21.57 -5.78
N GLY A 283 14.36 -22.68 -5.54
CA GLY A 283 13.18 -23.10 -6.30
C GLY A 283 11.90 -22.34 -5.93
N ASN A 284 11.83 -21.75 -4.73
CA ASN A 284 10.65 -21.05 -4.22
C ASN A 284 11.01 -19.66 -3.64
N PRO A 285 11.01 -18.61 -4.48
CA PRO A 285 11.32 -17.24 -4.04
C PRO A 285 10.36 -16.70 -2.97
N ALA A 286 9.12 -17.20 -2.89
CA ALA A 286 8.18 -16.78 -1.87
C ALA A 286 8.52 -17.38 -0.49
N LEU A 287 8.99 -18.63 -0.46
CA LEU A 287 9.54 -19.25 0.75
C LEU A 287 10.77 -18.48 1.24
N PHE A 288 11.69 -18.17 0.34
CA PHE A 288 12.88 -17.38 0.65
C PHE A 288 12.50 -16.02 1.26
N ALA A 289 11.59 -15.29 0.62
CA ALA A 289 11.08 -14.02 1.12
C ALA A 289 10.48 -14.13 2.53
N ASN A 290 9.73 -15.20 2.79
CA ASN A 290 9.09 -15.45 4.08
C ASN A 290 10.09 -15.78 5.20
N ASN A 291 11.13 -16.56 4.90
CA ASN A 291 12.15 -16.90 5.89
C ASN A 291 13.01 -15.67 6.25
N VAL A 292 13.39 -14.87 5.26
CA VAL A 292 14.09 -13.58 5.50
C VAL A 292 13.21 -12.63 6.31
N ARG A 293 11.92 -12.51 5.95
CA ARG A 293 10.94 -11.72 6.73
C ARG A 293 10.89 -12.15 8.20
N ARG A 294 10.87 -13.46 8.49
CA ARG A 294 10.82 -13.98 9.85
C ARG A 294 12.04 -13.59 10.67
N ILE A 295 13.22 -13.62 10.07
CA ILE A 295 14.47 -13.22 10.73
C ILE A 295 14.48 -11.72 11.03
N MET A 296 14.06 -10.91 10.06
CA MET A 296 13.94 -9.45 10.24
C MET A 296 12.92 -9.08 11.31
N ALA A 297 11.75 -9.75 11.32
CA ALA A 297 10.71 -9.56 12.33
C ALA A 297 11.23 -9.89 13.74
N LYS A 298 11.98 -11.00 13.88
CA LYS A 298 12.61 -11.39 15.14
C LYS A 298 13.63 -10.34 15.62
N ALA A 299 14.47 -9.82 14.73
CA ALA A 299 15.45 -8.78 15.06
C ALA A 299 14.76 -7.45 15.45
N LEU A 300 13.68 -7.08 14.77
CA LEU A 300 12.87 -5.89 15.07
C LEU A 300 12.00 -6.04 16.31
N ARG A 301 11.75 -7.28 16.77
CA ARG A 301 10.78 -7.62 17.84
C ARG A 301 9.37 -7.15 17.51
N VAL A 302 8.94 -7.36 16.26
CA VAL A 302 7.60 -7.04 15.79
C VAL A 302 6.94 -8.29 15.18
N PRO A 303 5.62 -8.43 15.25
CA PRO A 303 4.92 -9.54 14.60
C PRO A 303 4.96 -9.43 13.07
N THR A 304 4.63 -10.53 12.39
CA THR A 304 4.37 -10.56 10.94
C THR A 304 2.89 -10.59 10.66
N THR A 305 2.47 -10.04 9.52
CA THR A 305 1.08 -10.11 9.02
C THR A 305 1.04 -10.55 7.56
N ASP A 306 -0.08 -11.15 7.16
CA ASP A 306 -0.32 -11.61 5.77
C ASP A 306 -0.94 -10.51 4.89
N TYR A 307 -1.11 -9.29 5.44
CA TYR A 307 -1.34 -8.13 4.60
C TYR A 307 -0.20 -8.00 3.59
N SER A 308 -0.54 -7.45 2.44
CA SER A 308 0.33 -7.26 1.28
C SER A 308 0.10 -5.87 0.71
N PHE A 309 0.93 -5.52 -0.26
CA PHE A 309 0.74 -4.30 -1.02
C PHE A 309 -0.65 -4.17 -1.65
N ASP A 310 -1.28 -5.28 -2.03
CA ASP A 310 -2.59 -5.23 -2.66
C ASP A 310 -3.69 -4.84 -1.67
N ASP A 311 -3.58 -5.23 -0.40
CA ASP A 311 -4.52 -4.83 0.64
C ASP A 311 -4.30 -3.37 1.02
N CYS A 312 -3.06 -2.87 0.89
CA CYS A 312 -2.78 -1.44 0.94
C CYS A 312 -3.51 -0.70 -0.17
N GLN A 313 -3.47 -1.19 -1.43
CA GLN A 313 -4.19 -0.55 -2.53
C GLN A 313 -5.71 -0.56 -2.32
N LEU A 314 -6.25 -1.62 -1.72
CA LEU A 314 -7.67 -1.70 -1.35
C LEU A 314 -8.02 -0.68 -0.27
N ALA A 315 -7.21 -0.59 0.79
CA ALA A 315 -7.34 0.40 1.85
C ALA A 315 -7.17 1.86 1.37
N MET A 316 -6.54 2.06 0.21
CA MET A 316 -6.24 3.36 -0.39
C MET A 316 -7.05 3.67 -1.64
N ALA A 317 -8.04 2.84 -2.00
CA ALA A 317 -8.78 3.03 -3.23
C ALA A 317 -9.60 4.34 -3.14
N GLU A 318 -9.04 5.42 -3.70
CA GLU A 318 -9.74 6.68 -3.92
C GLU A 318 -10.71 6.49 -5.09
N GLY A 319 -11.90 5.99 -4.78
CA GLY A 319 -13.08 6.05 -5.64
C GLY A 319 -14.08 7.07 -5.08
N GLN A 320 -15.12 7.39 -5.86
CA GLN A 320 -16.20 8.30 -5.43
C GLN A 320 -16.88 7.85 -4.12
N LEU A 321 -16.70 6.59 -3.71
CA LEU A 321 -17.25 5.99 -2.49
C LEU A 321 -16.31 5.99 -1.28
N ARG A 322 -15.01 6.31 -1.41
CA ARG A 322 -13.97 6.28 -0.33
C ARG A 322 -14.17 5.14 0.68
N LEU A 323 -13.57 3.98 0.42
CA LEU A 323 -13.72 2.80 1.30
C LEU A 323 -13.17 3.08 2.72
N PRO A 324 -13.95 2.86 3.79
CA PRO A 324 -13.46 2.95 5.17
C PRO A 324 -12.29 2.00 5.42
N VAL A 325 -11.26 2.52 6.08
CA VAL A 325 -9.94 1.88 6.21
C VAL A 325 -9.92 0.73 7.24
N ASP A 326 -11.01 0.57 8.00
CA ASP A 326 -11.25 -0.48 8.99
C ASP A 326 -12.56 -1.21 8.59
N THR A 327 -12.77 -2.53 8.64
CA THR A 327 -12.02 -3.67 9.20
C THR A 327 -12.49 -5.03 8.61
N CYS A 328 -13.54 -5.10 7.78
CA CYS A 328 -14.07 -6.37 7.23
C CYS A 328 -13.52 -6.73 5.84
N LEU A 329 -13.50 -5.75 4.94
CA LEU A 329 -13.14 -5.97 3.54
C LEU A 329 -11.66 -6.33 3.36
N LEU A 330 -10.78 -5.80 4.22
CA LEU A 330 -9.36 -6.18 4.25
C LEU A 330 -9.15 -7.64 4.70
N GLU A 331 -9.89 -8.09 5.72
CA GLU A 331 -9.85 -9.50 6.16
C GLU A 331 -10.42 -10.43 5.08
N PHE A 332 -11.51 -10.04 4.45
CA PHE A 332 -12.05 -10.77 3.31
C PHE A 332 -11.07 -10.86 2.14
N ALA A 333 -10.42 -9.74 1.77
CA ALA A 333 -9.41 -9.72 0.70
C ALA A 333 -8.20 -10.62 1.03
N LYS A 334 -7.82 -10.71 2.31
CA LYS A 334 -6.81 -11.66 2.79
C LYS A 334 -7.27 -13.12 2.59
N LEU A 335 -8.50 -13.46 2.95
CA LEU A 335 -9.05 -14.82 2.75
C LEU A 335 -9.13 -15.20 1.28
N VAL A 336 -9.64 -14.31 0.42
CA VAL A 336 -9.73 -14.50 -1.04
C VAL A 336 -8.36 -14.78 -1.67
N ARG A 337 -7.29 -14.11 -1.20
CA ARG A 337 -5.92 -14.38 -1.66
C ARG A 337 -5.43 -15.76 -1.22
N ARG A 338 -5.69 -16.16 0.02
CA ARG A 338 -5.29 -17.48 0.53
C ARG A 338 -6.02 -18.61 -0.20
N LEU A 339 -7.29 -18.40 -0.60
CA LEU A 339 -8.06 -19.33 -1.43
C LEU A 339 -7.60 -19.37 -2.91
N GLY A 340 -6.68 -18.48 -3.32
CA GLY A 340 -6.19 -18.39 -4.70
C GLY A 340 -7.22 -17.86 -5.70
N LEU A 341 -8.33 -17.28 -5.22
CA LEU A 341 -9.43 -16.80 -6.05
C LEU A 341 -9.05 -15.53 -6.81
N LYS A 342 -8.28 -14.63 -6.19
CA LYS A 342 -7.89 -13.35 -6.82
C LYS A 342 -7.14 -13.52 -8.15
N THR A 343 -6.25 -14.51 -8.25
CA THR A 343 -5.48 -14.80 -9.46
C THR A 343 -6.30 -15.49 -10.55
N LYS A 344 -7.44 -16.09 -10.20
CA LYS A 344 -8.34 -16.78 -11.13
C LYS A 344 -9.49 -15.89 -11.61
N SER A 345 -9.83 -14.85 -10.85
CA SER A 345 -10.95 -13.93 -11.13
C SER A 345 -10.63 -12.93 -12.23
N THR A 346 -10.75 -13.36 -13.49
CA THR A 346 -10.82 -12.45 -14.64
C THR A 346 -12.17 -11.71 -14.66
N GLU A 347 -12.27 -10.65 -15.48
CA GLU A 347 -13.52 -9.89 -15.66
C GLU A 347 -14.70 -10.80 -16.04
N GLN A 348 -14.44 -11.80 -16.88
CA GLN A 348 -15.41 -12.82 -17.29
C GLN A 348 -15.85 -13.70 -16.12
N VAL A 349 -14.91 -14.19 -15.31
CA VAL A 349 -15.23 -15.03 -14.15
C VAL A 349 -16.09 -14.27 -13.12
N LEU A 350 -15.82 -12.99 -12.89
CA LEU A 350 -16.63 -12.15 -12.01
C LEU A 350 -18.03 -11.89 -12.57
N GLN A 351 -18.16 -11.72 -13.89
CA GLN A 351 -19.46 -11.63 -14.56
C GLN A 351 -20.24 -12.95 -14.45
N ASP A 352 -19.59 -14.09 -14.64
CA ASP A 352 -20.21 -15.41 -14.51
C ASP A 352 -20.72 -15.64 -13.08
N TYR A 353 -19.95 -15.26 -12.06
CA TYR A 353 -20.42 -15.26 -10.68
C TYR A 353 -21.66 -14.37 -10.50
N GLY A 354 -21.64 -13.14 -11.04
CA GLY A 354 -22.82 -12.26 -11.02
C GLY A 354 -24.06 -12.89 -11.68
N HIS A 355 -23.90 -13.49 -12.86
CA HIS A 355 -24.99 -14.16 -13.58
C HIS A 355 -25.53 -15.39 -12.84
N ARG A 356 -24.67 -16.19 -12.19
CA ARG A 356 -25.10 -17.31 -11.36
C ARG A 356 -25.79 -16.85 -10.08
N ALA A 357 -25.30 -15.78 -9.45
CA ALA A 357 -25.92 -15.19 -8.27
C ALA A 357 -27.32 -14.66 -8.55
N ARG A 358 -27.55 -14.03 -9.71
CA ARG A 358 -28.88 -13.56 -10.15
C ARG A 358 -29.91 -14.68 -10.26
N LYS A 359 -29.50 -15.89 -10.64
CA LYS A 359 -30.41 -17.05 -10.72
C LYS A 359 -30.83 -17.58 -9.34
N LEU A 360 -30.11 -17.18 -8.29
CA LEU A 360 -30.32 -17.58 -6.90
C LEU A 360 -30.95 -16.44 -6.08
N GLU A 361 -31.54 -15.44 -6.73
CA GLU A 361 -32.15 -14.30 -6.08
C GLU A 361 -33.25 -14.73 -5.09
N GLY A 362 -33.18 -14.21 -3.86
CA GLY A 362 -34.05 -14.59 -2.76
C GLY A 362 -33.71 -15.92 -2.09
N GLN A 363 -32.73 -16.69 -2.59
CA GLN A 363 -32.26 -17.92 -1.96
C GLN A 363 -31.04 -17.65 -1.08
N LYS A 364 -31.06 -18.15 0.17
CA LYS A 364 -29.88 -18.16 1.04
C LYS A 364 -29.17 -19.50 0.92
N LEU A 365 -27.84 -19.48 0.85
CA LEU A 365 -27.01 -20.68 0.69
C LEU A 365 -26.48 -21.20 2.03
N SER A 366 -26.42 -22.52 2.17
CA SER A 366 -25.67 -23.21 3.21
C SER A 366 -24.16 -23.21 2.91
N LEU A 367 -23.34 -23.66 3.87
CA LEU A 367 -21.89 -23.78 3.67
C LEU A 367 -21.56 -24.77 2.54
N GLU A 368 -22.31 -25.87 2.46
CA GLU A 368 -22.16 -26.92 1.45
C GLU A 368 -22.53 -26.40 0.06
N ASP A 369 -23.64 -25.66 -0.05
CA ASP A 369 -24.04 -25.06 -1.32
C ASP A 369 -23.09 -23.95 -1.77
N PHE A 370 -22.53 -23.19 -0.82
CA PHE A 370 -21.50 -22.20 -1.11
C PHE A 370 -20.20 -22.84 -1.62
N ALA A 371 -19.80 -23.97 -1.03
CA ALA A 371 -18.67 -24.77 -1.50
C ALA A 371 -18.88 -25.25 -2.95
N LEU A 372 -20.08 -25.76 -3.26
CA LEU A 372 -20.47 -26.16 -4.61
C LEU A 372 -20.48 -24.97 -5.59
N TYR A 373 -20.97 -23.81 -5.16
CA TYR A 373 -21.02 -22.60 -5.99
C TYR A 373 -19.63 -22.11 -6.41
N LEU A 374 -18.63 -22.28 -5.55
CA LEU A 374 -17.23 -21.94 -5.82
C LEU A 374 -16.43 -23.07 -6.49
N ASP A 375 -17.01 -24.26 -6.65
CA ASP A 375 -16.32 -25.46 -7.10
C ASP A 375 -15.09 -25.79 -6.22
N MET A 376 -15.28 -25.74 -4.90
CA MET A 376 -14.24 -25.95 -3.90
C MET A 376 -14.71 -26.87 -2.77
N PRO A 377 -13.84 -27.70 -2.17
CA PRO A 377 -14.20 -28.48 -0.99
C PRO A 377 -14.38 -27.59 0.24
N VAL A 378 -15.22 -28.04 1.18
CA VAL A 378 -15.35 -27.41 2.49
C VAL A 378 -14.02 -27.49 3.24
N SER A 379 -13.42 -26.33 3.49
CA SER A 379 -12.16 -26.17 4.22
C SER A 379 -12.34 -25.14 5.34
N ASP A 380 -11.45 -25.14 6.33
CA ASP A 380 -11.53 -24.16 7.43
C ASP A 380 -11.47 -22.71 6.94
N MET A 381 -10.73 -22.48 5.86
CA MET A 381 -10.65 -21.16 5.22
C MET A 381 -11.95 -20.77 4.50
N LEU A 382 -12.63 -21.74 3.90
CA LEU A 382 -13.94 -21.51 3.31
C LEU A 382 -14.99 -21.22 4.40
N ARG A 383 -14.90 -21.90 5.55
CA ARG A 383 -15.73 -21.61 6.74
C ARG A 383 -15.49 -20.19 7.27
N GLU A 384 -14.23 -19.77 7.40
CA GLU A 384 -13.89 -18.39 7.78
C GLU A 384 -14.47 -17.37 6.81
N THR A 385 -14.44 -17.68 5.50
CA THR A 385 -15.00 -16.80 4.47
C THR A 385 -16.53 -16.75 4.55
N PHE A 386 -17.18 -17.91 4.69
CA PHE A 386 -18.62 -18.02 4.87
C PHE A 386 -19.11 -17.25 6.10
N ALA A 387 -18.39 -17.34 7.22
CA ALA A 387 -18.72 -16.67 8.48
C ALA A 387 -18.78 -15.13 8.37
N LEU A 388 -18.11 -14.53 7.38
CA LEU A 388 -18.17 -13.08 7.14
C LEU A 388 -19.51 -12.63 6.52
N PHE A 389 -20.25 -13.55 5.90
CA PHE A 389 -21.51 -13.27 5.20
C PHE A 389 -22.71 -13.98 5.84
N SER A 390 -22.48 -15.04 6.63
CA SER A 390 -23.54 -15.82 7.26
C SER A 390 -24.34 -15.01 8.28
N GLU A 391 -25.65 -15.20 8.29
CA GLU A 391 -26.55 -14.73 9.34
C GLU A 391 -26.47 -15.62 10.58
N HIS A 392 -26.33 -15.02 11.77
CA HIS A 392 -26.12 -15.76 13.01
C HIS A 392 -27.32 -16.64 13.40
N GLU A 393 -28.53 -16.30 12.95
CA GLU A 393 -29.76 -17.03 13.31
C GLU A 393 -29.98 -18.27 12.44
N ASP A 394 -29.64 -18.19 11.14
CA ASP A 394 -29.96 -19.25 10.17
C ASP A 394 -28.73 -20.00 9.64
N ASN A 395 -27.51 -19.54 9.94
CA ASN A 395 -26.25 -20.05 9.37
C ASN A 395 -26.28 -20.18 7.83
N THR A 396 -26.97 -19.24 7.18
CA THR A 396 -27.09 -19.14 5.71
C THR A 396 -26.57 -17.77 5.26
N MET A 397 -26.17 -17.65 4.00
CA MET A 397 -25.64 -16.41 3.42
C MET A 397 -26.33 -16.01 2.11
N ASP A 398 -26.43 -14.71 1.86
CA ASP A 398 -26.76 -14.19 0.53
C ASP A 398 -25.48 -14.20 -0.34
N ILE A 399 -25.50 -14.97 -1.42
CA ILE A 399 -24.36 -15.09 -2.33
C ILE A 399 -24.03 -13.77 -3.05
N ARG A 400 -25.00 -12.86 -3.21
CA ARG A 400 -24.79 -11.56 -3.85
C ARG A 400 -23.83 -10.70 -3.04
N GLU A 401 -23.95 -10.70 -1.71
CA GLU A 401 -23.01 -9.98 -0.85
C GLU A 401 -21.57 -10.46 -1.08
N TYR A 402 -21.38 -11.77 -1.21
CA TYR A 402 -20.07 -12.35 -1.50
C TYR A 402 -19.54 -11.93 -2.88
N VAL A 403 -20.37 -11.97 -3.93
CA VAL A 403 -19.93 -11.58 -5.28
C VAL A 403 -19.56 -10.09 -5.35
N ILE A 404 -20.32 -9.23 -4.68
CA ILE A 404 -20.04 -7.80 -4.58
C ILE A 404 -18.70 -7.60 -3.85
N ALA A 405 -18.53 -8.21 -2.68
CA ALA A 405 -17.30 -8.17 -1.90
C ALA A 405 -16.09 -8.66 -2.71
N LEU A 406 -16.24 -9.79 -3.41
CA LEU A 406 -15.22 -10.39 -4.25
C LEU A 406 -14.84 -9.46 -5.40
N SER A 407 -15.81 -8.80 -6.02
CA SER A 407 -15.55 -7.81 -7.06
C SER A 407 -14.76 -6.62 -6.53
N VAL A 408 -15.12 -6.07 -5.37
CA VAL A 408 -14.36 -4.95 -4.75
C VAL A 408 -12.95 -5.38 -4.40
N ALA A 409 -12.78 -6.55 -3.76
CA ALA A 409 -11.47 -7.06 -3.36
C ALA A 409 -10.56 -7.37 -4.56
N CYS A 410 -11.13 -7.83 -5.68
CA CYS A 410 -10.38 -8.10 -6.91
C CYS A 410 -10.11 -6.84 -7.74
N ARG A 411 -10.99 -5.83 -7.70
CA ARG A 411 -10.93 -4.61 -8.53
C ARG A 411 -11.20 -3.32 -7.74
N PRO A 412 -10.35 -2.97 -6.75
CA PRO A 412 -10.55 -1.77 -5.93
C PRO A 412 -10.67 -0.47 -6.74
N ALA A 413 -9.91 -0.35 -7.84
CA ALA A 413 -9.88 0.84 -8.69
C ALA A 413 -11.04 0.93 -9.72
N LYS A 414 -11.88 -0.12 -9.85
CA LYS A 414 -13.05 -0.12 -10.75
C LYS A 414 -14.36 -0.17 -9.93
N THR A 415 -14.53 0.79 -9.02
CA THR A 415 -15.70 0.84 -8.13
C THR A 415 -17.02 0.90 -8.91
N LEU A 416 -17.07 1.69 -10.00
CA LEU A 416 -18.25 1.84 -10.84
C LEU A 416 -18.66 0.53 -11.54
N GLU A 417 -17.69 -0.23 -12.06
CA GLU A 417 -17.97 -1.56 -12.64
C GLU A 417 -18.40 -2.58 -11.58
N THR A 418 -17.91 -2.42 -10.34
CA THR A 418 -18.36 -3.26 -9.23
C THR A 418 -19.80 -2.96 -8.84
N LEU A 419 -20.17 -1.68 -8.79
CA LEU A 419 -21.56 -1.28 -8.59
C LEU A 419 -22.43 -1.74 -9.75
N LYS A 420 -21.96 -1.63 -10.99
CA LYS A 420 -22.67 -2.14 -12.17
C LYS A 420 -23.00 -3.63 -12.01
N LEU A 421 -22.03 -4.43 -11.58
CA LEU A 421 -22.25 -5.86 -11.33
C LEU A 421 -23.23 -6.12 -10.20
N ALA A 422 -23.22 -5.29 -9.15
CA ALA A 422 -24.21 -5.37 -8.08
C ALA A 422 -25.63 -5.10 -8.61
N PHE A 423 -25.82 -4.05 -9.42
CA PHE A 423 -27.11 -3.75 -10.06
C PHE A 423 -27.52 -4.83 -11.08
N MET A 424 -26.57 -5.43 -11.80
CA MET A 424 -26.85 -6.51 -12.77
C MET A 424 -27.16 -7.86 -12.11
N ALA A 425 -26.83 -8.03 -10.82
CA ALA A 425 -27.19 -9.20 -10.05
C ALA A 425 -28.69 -9.22 -9.70
N GLU A 426 -29.40 -8.10 -9.85
CA GLU A 426 -30.85 -7.97 -9.61
C GLU A 426 -31.67 -8.30 -10.87
N GLN A 427 -32.85 -8.90 -10.69
CA GLN A 427 -33.69 -9.38 -11.79
C GLN A 427 -34.13 -8.30 -12.78
N ASP A 428 -34.43 -7.09 -12.31
CA ASP A 428 -34.97 -6.01 -13.14
C ASP A 428 -33.88 -5.01 -13.60
N GLY A 429 -32.64 -5.14 -13.10
CA GLY A 429 -31.59 -4.12 -13.28
C GLY A 429 -31.89 -2.78 -12.59
N ALA A 430 -32.97 -2.74 -11.80
CA ALA A 430 -33.41 -1.63 -10.98
C ALA A 430 -33.48 -2.09 -9.53
N ILE A 431 -33.00 -1.26 -8.60
CA ILE A 431 -32.83 -1.61 -7.20
C ILE A 431 -33.64 -0.71 -6.28
N THR A 432 -34.11 -1.27 -5.17
CA THR A 432 -34.81 -0.58 -4.09
C THR A 432 -33.83 0.08 -3.11
N GLU A 433 -34.35 0.88 -2.18
CA GLU A 433 -33.52 1.52 -1.14
C GLU A 433 -32.80 0.49 -0.26
N ALA A 434 -33.51 -0.57 0.13
CA ALA A 434 -32.95 -1.64 0.96
C ALA A 434 -31.82 -2.39 0.22
N GLU A 435 -32.00 -2.67 -1.07
CA GLU A 435 -30.97 -3.31 -1.91
C GLU A 435 -29.76 -2.39 -2.10
N LEU A 436 -29.97 -1.10 -2.35
CA LEU A 436 -28.88 -0.11 -2.42
C LEU A 436 -28.09 -0.08 -1.10
N ALA A 437 -28.77 -0.13 0.04
CA ALA A 437 -28.14 -0.17 1.35
C ALA A 437 -27.23 -1.39 1.49
N VAL A 438 -27.70 -2.60 1.12
CA VAL A 438 -26.92 -3.83 1.18
C VAL A 438 -25.71 -3.78 0.25
N ILE A 439 -25.90 -3.30 -1.00
CA ILE A 439 -24.83 -3.17 -1.99
C ILE A 439 -23.74 -2.23 -1.47
N LEU A 440 -24.11 -1.02 -1.03
CA LEU A 440 -23.15 -0.03 -0.56
C LEU A 440 -22.51 -0.44 0.75
N LYS A 441 -23.26 -0.99 1.70
CA LYS A 441 -22.73 -1.54 2.96
C LYS A 441 -21.66 -2.61 2.70
N THR A 442 -21.94 -3.53 1.77
CA THR A 442 -21.04 -4.61 1.40
C THR A 442 -19.82 -4.08 0.63
N ALA A 443 -20.04 -3.18 -0.33
CA ALA A 443 -18.96 -2.59 -1.10
C ALA A 443 -18.01 -1.77 -0.24
N LEU A 444 -18.54 -1.02 0.74
CA LEU A 444 -17.79 -0.22 1.71
C LEU A 444 -17.24 -1.06 2.87
N GLY A 445 -17.76 -2.26 3.11
CA GLY A 445 -17.33 -3.13 4.21
C GLY A 445 -17.71 -2.63 5.61
N VAL A 446 -18.81 -1.87 5.73
CA VAL A 446 -19.30 -1.26 6.98
C VAL A 446 -20.42 -2.07 7.63
N ALA A 447 -20.61 -1.92 8.95
CA ALA A 447 -21.65 -2.62 9.70
C ALA A 447 -23.04 -1.98 9.52
N GLU A 448 -23.11 -0.66 9.43
CA GLU A 448 -24.35 0.10 9.20
C GLU A 448 -24.08 1.26 8.24
N LEU A 449 -25.03 1.53 7.35
CA LEU A 449 -24.97 2.62 6.39
C LEU A 449 -26.39 3.10 6.10
N SER A 450 -26.70 4.34 6.47
CA SER A 450 -27.90 5.02 5.97
C SER A 450 -27.69 5.46 4.52
N VAL A 451 -28.63 5.10 3.64
CA VAL A 451 -28.63 5.48 2.22
C VAL A 451 -29.83 6.34 1.83
N SER A 452 -30.73 6.66 2.77
CA SER A 452 -32.01 7.29 2.48
C SER A 452 -31.87 8.64 1.78
N ARG A 453 -30.94 9.50 2.22
CA ARG A 453 -30.67 10.79 1.56
C ARG A 453 -30.15 10.63 0.14
N LEU A 454 -29.30 9.63 -0.08
CA LEU A 454 -28.79 9.30 -1.41
C LEU A 454 -29.91 8.76 -2.30
N PHE A 455 -30.76 7.88 -1.78
CA PHE A 455 -31.86 7.29 -2.54
C PHE A 455 -32.89 8.35 -2.98
N VAL A 456 -33.29 9.25 -2.08
CA VAL A 456 -34.18 10.38 -2.40
C VAL A 456 -33.57 11.30 -3.46
N ALA A 457 -32.24 11.53 -3.42
CA ALA A 457 -31.57 12.33 -4.43
C ALA A 457 -31.49 11.64 -5.81
N LEU A 458 -31.47 10.30 -5.81
CA LEU A 458 -31.40 9.47 -7.02
C LEU A 458 -32.77 9.21 -7.66
N ASP A 459 -33.85 9.25 -6.87
CA ASP A 459 -35.23 9.04 -7.30
C ASP A 459 -36.12 10.26 -7.02
N PRO A 460 -35.89 11.40 -7.71
CA PRO A 460 -36.70 12.61 -7.53
C PRO A 460 -38.15 12.42 -7.97
N THR A 461 -38.43 11.36 -8.70
CA THR A 461 -39.76 10.99 -9.22
C THR A 461 -40.54 10.05 -8.31
N ASP A 462 -39.95 9.63 -7.17
CA ASP A 462 -40.56 8.71 -6.20
C ASP A 462 -41.11 7.42 -6.82
N THR A 463 -40.32 6.85 -7.73
CA THR A 463 -40.63 5.59 -8.42
C THR A 463 -40.38 4.35 -7.55
N GLY A 464 -39.64 4.50 -6.45
CA GLY A 464 -39.26 3.43 -5.52
C GLY A 464 -38.16 2.50 -6.04
N LYS A 465 -37.64 2.73 -7.25
CA LYS A 465 -36.59 1.93 -7.89
C LYS A 465 -35.62 2.79 -8.68
N ILE A 466 -34.32 2.51 -8.58
CA ILE A 466 -33.27 3.22 -9.32
C ILE A 466 -32.50 2.28 -10.25
N THR A 467 -32.14 2.73 -11.44
CA THR A 467 -31.29 1.96 -12.38
C THR A 467 -29.82 2.38 -12.27
N PHE A 468 -28.92 1.51 -12.73
CA PHE A 468 -27.49 1.82 -12.75
C PHE A 468 -27.18 3.07 -13.59
N ASP A 469 -27.91 3.29 -14.69
CA ASP A 469 -27.70 4.47 -15.53
C ASP A 469 -28.10 5.76 -14.82
N THR A 470 -29.18 5.75 -14.04
CA THR A 470 -29.56 6.89 -13.18
C THR A 470 -28.47 7.15 -12.13
N PHE A 471 -28.01 6.08 -11.48
CA PHE A 471 -26.95 6.16 -10.48
C PHE A 471 -25.64 6.73 -11.08
N ARG A 472 -25.21 6.22 -12.23
CA ARG A 472 -24.02 6.69 -12.94
C ARG A 472 -24.12 8.15 -13.33
N ARG A 473 -25.26 8.59 -13.90
CA ARG A 473 -25.46 10.00 -14.26
C ARG A 473 -25.37 10.92 -13.05
N PHE A 474 -25.93 10.50 -11.92
CA PHE A 474 -25.83 11.26 -10.67
C PHE A 474 -24.38 11.38 -10.19
N MET A 475 -23.62 10.28 -10.21
CA MET A 475 -22.19 10.29 -9.86
C MET A 475 -21.35 11.19 -10.77
N ASP A 476 -21.65 11.21 -12.07
CA ASP A 476 -20.97 12.07 -13.05
C ASP A 476 -21.26 13.56 -12.78
N GLN A 477 -22.45 13.88 -12.25
CA GLN A 477 -22.86 15.24 -11.90
C GLN A 477 -22.37 15.68 -10.50
N GLN A 478 -22.25 14.75 -9.56
CA GLN A 478 -21.85 14.98 -8.17
C GLN A 478 -20.67 14.08 -7.79
N PRO A 479 -19.42 14.46 -8.13
CA PRO A 479 -18.25 13.63 -7.89
C PRO A 479 -17.97 13.31 -6.42
N ASP A 480 -18.40 14.19 -5.50
CA ASP A 480 -18.18 14.10 -4.06
C ASP A 480 -19.44 13.61 -3.29
N PHE A 481 -20.41 13.00 -3.98
CA PHE A 481 -21.71 12.63 -3.39
C PHE A 481 -21.63 11.78 -2.12
N ALA A 482 -20.57 10.97 -1.95
CA ALA A 482 -20.43 10.15 -0.75
C ALA A 482 -20.27 11.00 0.53
N GLU A 483 -19.53 12.11 0.46
CA GLU A 483 -19.42 13.03 1.61
C GLU A 483 -20.77 13.69 1.91
N ASP A 484 -21.45 14.17 0.88
CA ASP A 484 -22.67 14.97 1.01
C ASP A 484 -23.91 14.14 1.39
N TYR A 485 -23.98 12.87 0.95
CA TYR A 485 -25.17 12.04 1.07
C TYR A 485 -24.99 10.74 1.85
N LEU A 486 -23.76 10.20 1.98
CA LEU A 486 -23.50 8.96 2.73
C LEU A 486 -22.83 9.20 4.09
N TYR A 487 -21.94 10.18 4.20
CA TYR A 487 -21.17 10.42 5.42
C TYR A 487 -21.73 11.53 6.33
N ALA A 488 -22.46 12.51 5.76
CA ALA A 488 -23.04 13.62 6.52
C ALA A 488 -23.96 13.20 7.69
N ASP A 489 -24.69 12.08 7.59
CA ASP A 489 -25.60 11.60 8.64
C ASP A 489 -24.95 10.56 9.58
N ASN A 490 -23.83 9.96 9.17
CA ASN A 490 -23.20 8.85 9.87
C ASN A 490 -22.05 9.30 10.80
N GLU A 491 -21.83 10.60 10.99
CA GLU A 491 -20.78 11.15 11.88
C GLU A 491 -20.89 10.64 13.33
N THR A 492 -22.07 10.23 13.79
CA THR A 492 -22.28 9.66 15.14
C THR A 492 -22.03 8.15 15.22
N SER A 493 -22.13 7.42 14.10
CA SER A 493 -22.02 5.94 14.03
C SER A 493 -20.63 5.48 13.57
N LEU A 494 -20.09 6.10 12.51
CA LEU A 494 -18.78 5.75 11.94
C LEU A 494 -17.59 6.16 12.83
N PHE A 495 -17.80 7.10 13.76
CA PHE A 495 -16.77 7.66 14.65
C PHE A 495 -16.97 7.34 16.14
N SER A 496 -17.79 6.36 16.50
CA SER A 496 -18.02 5.94 17.89
C SER A 496 -16.75 5.51 18.66
N THR A 497 -15.61 5.26 17.98
CA THR A 497 -14.29 5.06 18.62
C THR A 497 -13.32 6.24 18.53
N ALA A 498 -13.73 7.40 17.99
CA ALA A 498 -12.88 8.59 17.90
C ALA A 498 -13.69 9.89 18.07
N SER A 499 -14.13 10.15 19.29
CA SER A 499 -14.84 11.39 19.62
C SER A 499 -13.90 12.58 19.88
N ARG A 500 -14.15 13.65 19.10
CA ARG A 500 -14.13 15.11 19.38
C ARG A 500 -12.95 15.97 18.87
N LEU A 501 -13.35 16.97 18.08
CA LEU A 501 -12.74 18.25 17.67
C LEU A 501 -11.72 18.23 16.51
N ALA A 502 -12.17 18.57 15.30
CA ALA A 502 -12.07 19.94 14.75
C ALA A 502 -12.64 20.00 13.32
N THR A 503 -13.67 20.82 13.12
CA THR A 503 -14.23 21.23 11.84
C THR A 503 -13.44 22.41 11.26
N ALA A 504 -13.00 22.31 10.00
CA ALA A 504 -12.77 23.45 9.09
C ALA A 504 -12.63 22.96 7.63
N PRO A 505 -13.24 23.65 6.65
CA PRO A 505 -13.26 23.21 5.25
C PRO A 505 -11.96 23.63 4.52
N LEU A 506 -11.30 22.70 3.84
CA LEU A 506 -10.15 23.00 2.99
C LEU A 506 -10.51 22.87 1.51
N LYS A 507 -10.97 24.00 0.94
CA LYS A 507 -10.93 24.26 -0.51
C LYS A 507 -9.46 24.42 -0.95
N MET A 508 -9.16 23.77 -2.07
CA MET A 508 -8.01 23.98 -2.98
C MET A 508 -6.59 23.97 -2.36
N ALA A 509 -5.87 22.87 -2.62
CA ALA A 509 -4.43 22.91 -2.83
C ALA A 509 -4.08 22.03 -4.05
N ASN A 510 -3.89 22.68 -5.20
CA ASN A 510 -3.30 22.07 -6.39
C ASN A 510 -1.84 21.69 -6.13
N GLY A 511 -1.43 20.51 -6.60
CA GLY A 511 -0.01 20.18 -6.71
C GLY A 511 0.31 18.70 -6.85
N ILE A 512 0.13 18.16 -8.07
CA ILE A 512 0.72 16.93 -8.59
C ILE A 512 -0.04 15.63 -8.29
N CYS A 513 -1.20 15.51 -8.94
CA CYS A 513 -1.76 14.23 -9.39
C CYS A 513 -2.44 14.49 -10.74
N PRO A 514 -1.89 14.12 -11.91
CA PRO A 514 -2.66 14.16 -13.13
C PRO A 514 -3.60 12.96 -13.15
N LYS A 515 -4.89 13.29 -13.11
CA LYS A 515 -6.05 12.45 -13.40
C LYS A 515 -5.80 11.50 -14.59
N PHE A 516 -6.08 10.21 -14.40
CA PHE A 516 -6.33 9.29 -15.51
C PHE A 516 -7.82 9.37 -15.87
N SER A 517 -8.11 9.76 -17.11
CA SER A 517 -9.39 9.50 -17.77
C SER A 517 -9.10 8.49 -18.90
N PRO A 518 -9.78 7.33 -18.96
CA PRO A 518 -9.61 6.41 -20.05
C PRO A 518 -10.38 6.93 -21.26
N LYS A 519 -9.68 7.33 -22.32
CA LYS A 519 -10.30 7.41 -23.65
C LYS A 519 -10.28 6.02 -24.26
N ASP A 520 -11.47 5.51 -24.54
CA ASP A 520 -11.68 4.32 -25.35
C ASP A 520 -11.03 4.49 -26.72
N HIS A 521 -10.12 3.60 -27.07
CA HIS A 521 -9.72 3.39 -28.46
C HIS A 521 -10.51 2.20 -28.99
N SER A 522 -11.65 2.48 -29.63
CA SER A 522 -12.25 1.58 -30.61
C SER A 522 -11.37 1.60 -31.85
N SER A 523 -10.73 0.47 -32.15
CA SER A 523 -10.04 0.23 -33.41
C SER A 523 -11.07 -0.03 -34.50
N ASP A 524 -11.37 1.00 -35.29
CA ASP A 524 -12.04 0.82 -36.58
C ASP A 524 -11.00 0.46 -37.63
N TYR A 525 -11.09 -0.77 -38.12
CA TYR A 525 -10.48 -1.20 -39.35
C TYR A 525 -11.19 -0.49 -40.51
N THR A 526 -10.51 0.42 -41.20
CA THR A 526 -10.76 0.64 -42.63
C THR A 526 -9.54 1.24 -43.31
N ALA A 527 -9.13 0.55 -44.36
CA ALA A 527 -8.01 0.88 -45.22
C ALA A 527 -8.24 2.22 -45.95
N GLY A 528 -7.18 3.02 -46.02
CA GLY A 528 -7.15 4.29 -46.76
C GLY A 528 -5.76 4.56 -47.30
N LEU A 529 -5.51 4.00 -48.49
CA LEU A 529 -4.39 4.29 -49.39
C LEU A 529 -4.23 5.79 -49.67
N LEU A 530 -2.96 6.19 -49.88
CA LEU A 530 -2.44 7.26 -50.76
C LEU A 530 -1.83 8.53 -50.13
N LYS A 531 -0.53 8.63 -50.45
CA LYS A 531 0.23 9.76 -51.03
C LYS A 531 1.11 10.65 -50.13
N LYS A 532 2.40 10.45 -50.41
CA LYS A 532 3.57 11.36 -50.40
C LYS A 532 3.29 12.81 -50.85
N HIS A 533 4.25 13.66 -50.46
CA HIS A 533 4.57 15.06 -50.81
C HIS A 533 3.95 16.08 -49.84
N ASN A 534 4.69 16.97 -49.18
CA ASN A 534 6.06 17.48 -49.33
C ASN A 534 6.71 17.68 -47.96
#